data_AF-G9KXY7-F1
#
_entry.id   AF-G9KXY7-F1
#
_cell.length_a   1.000
_cell.length_b   1.000
_cell.length_c   1.000
_cell.angle_alpha   90.00
_cell.angle_beta   90.00
_cell.angle_gamma   90.00
#
_symmetry.space_group_name_H-M   'P 1'
#
loop_
_entity.id
_entity.type
_entity.pdbx_description
1 polymer ?
#
loop_
_entity_poly.entity_id
_entity_poly.type
_entity_poly.pdbx_seq_one_letter_code
_entity_poly.pdbx_strand_id
1 'polypeptide(L)' 'SGPVRSFSLEAAEVLVEHRCHRGPVTGLATSPDGSLLFSSCSSGTLAQYQCVSAPCRVLRVAANVVCRDA' A
#
# COMPACT_ATOMS: atom_id res chain seq x y z
N SER A 1 6.99 -8.28 -11.60
CA SER A 1 7.27 -7.21 -10.62
C SER A 1 5.96 -6.59 -10.21
N GLY A 2 5.64 -6.60 -8.90
CA GLY A 2 4.47 -5.92 -8.35
C GLY A 2 4.85 -4.54 -7.81
N PRO A 3 4.28 -3.44 -8.33
CA PRO A 3 4.48 -2.12 -7.76
C PRO A 3 3.73 -1.96 -6.44
N VAL A 4 4.23 -1.09 -5.56
CA VAL A 4 3.51 -0.60 -4.38
C VAL A 4 3.15 0.86 -4.65
N ARG A 5 1.89 1.24 -4.47
CA ARG A 5 1.41 2.61 -4.71
C ARG A 5 0.70 3.18 -3.49
N SER A 6 0.83 4.50 -3.30
CA SER A 6 -0.02 5.27 -2.40
C SER A 6 -0.95 6.17 -3.21
N PHE A 7 -2.15 6.39 -2.67
CA PHE A 7 -3.20 7.18 -3.32
C PHE A 7 -3.75 8.22 -2.36
N SER A 8 -4.09 9.39 -2.90
CA SER A 8 -4.93 10.35 -2.21
C SER A 8 -6.39 9.98 -2.44
N LEU A 9 -7.14 9.77 -1.37
CA LEU A 9 -8.58 9.54 -1.46
C LEU A 9 -9.35 10.84 -1.71
N GLU A 10 -8.81 11.98 -1.26
CA GLU A 10 -9.42 13.29 -1.44
C GLU A 10 -9.29 13.78 -2.89
N ALA A 11 -8.07 13.69 -3.44
CA ALA A 11 -7.77 14.14 -4.80
C ALA A 11 -7.98 13.04 -5.86
N ALA A 12 -8.33 11.82 -5.46
CA ALA A 12 -8.52 10.65 -6.32
C ALA A 12 -7.34 10.37 -7.27
N GLU A 13 -6.10 10.55 -6.78
CA GLU A 13 -4.88 10.42 -7.58
C GLU A 13 -3.82 9.51 -6.94
N VAL A 14 -2.88 9.04 -7.76
CA VAL A 14 -1.68 8.33 -7.29
C VAL A 14 -0.68 9.35 -6.76
N LEU A 15 -0.27 9.20 -5.50
CA LEU A 15 0.74 10.05 -4.89
C LEU A 15 2.15 9.56 -5.20
N VAL A 16 2.39 8.26 -5.00
CA VAL A 16 3.71 7.65 -5.18
C VAL A 16 3.58 6.24 -5.75
N GLU A 17 4.54 5.86 -6.60
CA GLU A 17 4.74 4.48 -7.06
C GLU A 17 6.16 4.01 -6.75
N HIS A 18 6.28 2.83 -6.16
CA HIS A 18 7.53 2.16 -5.88
C HIS A 18 7.63 0.84 -6.63
N ARG A 19 8.73 0.65 -7.38
CA ARG A 19 9.03 -0.58 -8.14
C ARG A 19 10.20 -1.36 -7.54
N CYS A 20 10.13 -1.63 -6.25
CA CYS A 20 11.22 -2.27 -5.50
C CYS A 20 11.28 -3.80 -5.71
N HIS A 21 10.14 -4.43 -6.01
CA HIS A 21 10.05 -5.88 -6.06
C HIS A 21 10.22 -6.46 -7.46
N ARG A 22 10.93 -7.59 -7.52
CA ARG A 22 11.11 -8.36 -8.76
C ARG A 22 9.99 -9.38 -8.98
N GLY A 23 9.34 -9.85 -7.91
CA GLY A 23 8.14 -10.71 -7.95
C GLY A 23 6.82 -9.97 -7.66
N PRO A 24 5.67 -10.67 -7.73
CA PRO A 24 4.40 -10.21 -7.17
C PRO A 24 4.53 -9.85 -5.68
N VAL A 25 3.88 -8.75 -5.28
CA VAL A 25 3.74 -8.37 -3.86
C VAL A 25 2.76 -9.35 -3.20
N THR A 26 3.17 -9.93 -2.08
CA THR A 26 2.44 -10.97 -1.37
C THR A 26 1.89 -10.51 -0.03
N GLY A 27 2.34 -9.36 0.46
CA GLY A 27 1.87 -8.82 1.74
C GLY A 27 2.25 -7.36 1.91
N LEU A 28 1.40 -6.66 2.68
CA LEU A 28 1.61 -5.29 3.13
C LEU A 28 1.29 -5.22 4.63
N ALA A 29 2.06 -4.43 5.36
CA ALA A 29 1.83 -4.16 6.78
C ALA A 29 2.26 -2.73 7.12
N THR A 30 1.53 -2.04 8.00
CA THR A 30 1.92 -0.70 8.48
C THR A 30 2.40 -0.77 9.91
N SER A 31 3.27 0.16 10.31
CA SER A 31 3.53 0.36 11.73
C SER A 31 2.27 0.88 12.46
N PRO A 32 2.11 0.62 13.77
CA PRO A 32 0.92 1.04 14.52
C PRO A 32 0.66 2.55 14.53
N ASP A 33 1.72 3.35 14.45
CA ASP A 33 1.68 4.81 14.37
C ASP A 33 1.41 5.33 12.94
N GLY A 34 1.41 4.43 11.94
CA GLY A 34 1.21 4.75 10.54
C GLY A 34 2.42 5.41 9.86
N SER A 35 3.57 5.55 10.53
CA SER A 35 4.75 6.22 9.98
C SER A 35 5.50 5.39 8.93
N LEU A 36 5.34 4.06 8.97
CA LEU A 36 6.02 3.12 8.09
C LEU A 36 5.04 2.19 7.38
N LEU A 37 5.39 1.83 6.14
CA LEU A 37 4.79 0.75 5.37
C LEU A 37 5.87 -0.29 5.04
N PHE A 38 5.52 -1.56 5.18
CA PHE A 38 6.33 -2.70 4.83
C PHE A 38 5.64 -3.52 3.75
N SER A 39 6.43 -4.10 2.87
CA SER A 39 5.97 -4.95 1.78
C SER A 39 6.83 -6.19 1.65
N SER A 40 6.24 -7.31 1.24
CA SER A 40 6.92 -8.56 0.90
C SER A 40 6.58 -9.00 -0.51
N CYS A 41 7.48 -9.75 -1.16
CA CYS A 41 7.20 -10.34 -2.46
C CYS A 41 7.59 -11.82 -2.54
N SER A 42 7.05 -12.50 -3.54
CA SER A 42 7.25 -13.94 -3.76
C SER A 42 8.71 -14.34 -4.05
N SER A 43 9.57 -13.37 -4.39
CA SER A 43 11.01 -13.60 -4.56
C SER A 43 11.81 -13.44 -3.26
N GLY A 44 11.13 -13.37 -2.10
CA GLY A 44 11.77 -13.36 -0.78
C GLY A 44 12.36 -12.03 -0.35
N THR A 45 11.97 -10.91 -0.98
CA THR A 45 12.45 -9.57 -0.57
C THR A 45 11.40 -8.81 0.22
N LEU A 46 11.88 -7.99 1.16
CA LEU A 46 11.11 -7.00 1.89
C LEU A 46 11.52 -5.59 1.48
N ALA A 47 10.58 -4.65 1.52
CA ALA A 47 10.88 -3.23 1.37
C ALA A 47 10.11 -2.41 2.43
N GLN A 48 10.75 -1.34 2.90
CA GLN A 48 10.21 -0.38 3.86
C GLN A 48 10.05 0.99 3.19
N TYR A 49 8.98 1.69 3.54
CA TYR A 49 8.67 3.03 3.05
C TYR A 49 8.30 3.94 4.22
N GLN A 50 8.61 5.23 4.09
CA GLN A 50 8.16 6.24 5.04
C GLN A 50 6.85 6.86 4.54
N CYS A 51 5.83 6.86 5.40
CA CYS A 51 4.54 7.49 5.12
C CYS A 51 4.57 8.92 5.68
N VAL A 52 4.64 9.92 4.82
CA VAL A 52 4.95 11.31 5.22
C VAL A 52 3.70 12.14 5.59
N SER A 53 2.53 11.52 5.85
CA SER A 53 1.31 12.28 6.19
C SER A 53 0.33 11.48 7.05
N ALA A 54 0.05 12.02 8.26
CA ALA A 54 -0.95 11.68 9.29
C ALA A 54 -1.09 10.18 9.68
N PRO A 55 -1.47 9.84 10.93
CA PRO A 55 -1.64 8.44 11.33
C PRO A 55 -2.66 7.74 10.41
N CYS A 56 -2.15 6.92 9.50
CA CYS A 56 -2.95 6.14 8.57
C CYS A 56 -3.63 5.02 9.38
N ARG A 57 -4.87 5.24 9.81
CA ARG A 57 -5.69 4.15 10.36
C ARG A 57 -5.93 3.18 9.22
N VAL A 58 -5.34 1.99 9.34
CA VAL A 58 -5.48 0.89 8.36
C VAL A 58 -6.96 0.67 8.05
N LEU A 59 -7.39 1.08 6.86
CA LEU A 59 -8.66 0.67 6.29
C LEU A 59 -8.46 -0.73 5.70
N ARG A 60 -9.28 -1.68 6.15
CA ARG A 60 -9.21 -3.08 5.72
C ARG A 60 -9.42 -3.17 4.21
N VAL A 61 -8.56 -3.95 3.55
CA VAL A 61 -8.75 -4.33 2.14
C VAL A 61 -9.87 -5.35 2.07
N ALA A 62 -10.98 -4.99 1.43
CA ALA A 62 -11.97 -5.94 0.97
C ALA A 62 -11.64 -6.29 -0.49
N ALA A 63 -10.97 -7.41 -0.71
CA ALA A 63 -10.80 -7.95 -2.05
C ALA A 63 -12.17 -8.36 -2.61
N ASN A 64 -12.44 -8.04 -3.88
CA ASN A 64 -13.68 -8.36 -4.61
C ASN A 64 -14.95 -7.59 -4.18
N VAL A 65 -14.84 -6.32 -3.80
CA VAL A 65 -16.02 -5.46 -3.56
C VAL A 65 -16.31 -4.57 -4.76
N VAL A 66 -17.57 -4.58 -5.21
CA VAL A 66 -18.10 -3.60 -6.16
C VAL A 66 -19.05 -2.69 -5.38
N CYS A 67 -18.72 -1.40 -5.30
CA CYS A 67 -19.65 -0.35 -4.90
C CYS A 67 -20.49 0.01 -6.13
N ARG A 68 -21.82 -0.12 -6.05
CA ARG A 68 -22.74 0.49 -7.03
C ARG A 68 -23.39 1.67 -6.34
N ASP A 69 -23.30 2.83 -6.98
CA ASP A 69 -23.95 4.05 -6.50
C ASP A 69 -25.48 3.91 -6.54
N ALA A 70 -26.15 4.66 -5.67
CA ALA A 70 -27.61 4.82 -5.62
C ALA A 70 -28.06 5.95 -6.56
#